data_AF-A0A370F287-F1
#
_entry.id   AF-A0A370F287-F1
#
_cell.length_a   1.000
_cell.length_b   1.000
_cell.length_c   1.000
_cell.angle_alpha   90.00
_cell.angle_beta   90.00
_cell.angle_gamma   90.00
#
_symmetry.space_group_name_H-M   'P 1'
#
loop_
_entity.id
_entity.type
_entity.pdbx_description
1 polymer ?
#
loop_
_entity_poly.entity_id
_entity_poly.type
_entity_poly.pdbx_seq_one_letter_code
_entity_poly.pdbx_strand_id
1 'polypeptide(L)'
;MAGGFPVFRLYRDSDSSHVLCCARFPEFAGWAADEEVCAQRAFDDAVASILLDADLAPEALTLVGEQQGYPVGDRLFATTIPRIGTVSYAYQQAGSPWIVLGLDVSADEFWAEIEDDEDLRELDPIPPLRAVPAVVLTQPGWPDRP
;
A
#
# COMPACT_ATOMS: atom_id res chain seq x y z
N MET A 1 17.91 -4.28 -12.68
CA MET A 1 17.25 -4.80 -11.46
C MET A 1 15.87 -4.19 -11.43
N ALA A 2 14.86 -5.00 -11.12
CA ALA A 2 13.48 -4.59 -10.91
C ALA A 2 13.08 -4.88 -9.46
N GLY A 3 11.97 -4.33 -8.99
CA GLY A 3 11.56 -4.43 -7.59
C GLY A 3 12.17 -3.35 -6.71
N GLY A 4 12.22 -3.59 -5.40
CA GLY A 4 12.76 -2.66 -4.40
C GLY A 4 11.83 -1.49 -4.08
N PHE A 5 10.65 -1.41 -4.68
CA PHE A 5 9.69 -0.34 -4.45
C PHE A 5 8.73 -0.65 -3.30
N PRO A 6 8.18 0.39 -2.64
CA PRO A 6 7.13 0.22 -1.64
C PRO A 6 5.85 -0.31 -2.27
N VAL A 7 5.15 -1.16 -1.53
CA VAL A 7 3.82 -1.67 -1.86
C VAL A 7 2.95 -1.59 -0.62
N PHE A 8 1.73 -1.11 -0.84
CA PHE A 8 0.75 -0.88 0.19
C PHE A 8 -0.49 -1.72 -0.10
N ARG A 9 -0.88 -2.58 0.83
CA ARG A 9 -2.12 -3.36 0.74
C ARG A 9 -3.07 -2.95 1.85
N LEU A 10 -4.22 -2.39 1.47
CA LEU A 10 -5.33 -2.11 2.37
C LEU A 10 -6.24 -3.33 2.43
N TYR A 11 -6.38 -3.88 3.63
CA TYR A 11 -7.28 -4.98 3.93
C TYR A 11 -8.46 -4.52 4.78
N ARG A 12 -9.53 -5.32 4.75
CA ARG A 12 -10.68 -5.20 5.63
C ARG A 12 -10.99 -6.56 6.25
N ASP A 13 -11.21 -6.57 7.57
CA ASP A 13 -11.66 -7.76 8.30
C ASP A 13 -13.19 -7.96 8.22
N SER A 14 -13.70 -9.02 8.86
CA SER A 14 -15.14 -9.30 8.94
C SER A 14 -15.93 -8.28 9.74
N ASP A 15 -15.27 -7.59 10.68
CA ASP A 15 -15.86 -6.59 11.57
C ASP A 15 -15.80 -5.17 10.99
N SER A 16 -15.38 -5.05 9.72
CA SER A 16 -15.18 -3.79 8.98
C SER A 16 -14.05 -2.90 9.50
N SER A 17 -13.15 -3.43 10.31
CA SER A 17 -11.87 -2.78 10.63
C SER A 17 -10.93 -2.87 9.43
N HIS A 18 -10.10 -1.85 9.24
CA HIS A 18 -9.15 -1.81 8.14
C HIS A 18 -7.72 -1.91 8.65
N VAL A 19 -6.87 -2.52 7.84
CA VAL A 19 -5.45 -2.70 8.12
C VAL A 19 -4.66 -2.34 6.86
N LEU A 20 -3.70 -1.44 7.00
CA LEU A 20 -2.77 -1.06 5.94
C LEU A 20 -1.43 -1.75 6.18
N CYS A 21 -1.07 -2.69 5.30
CA CYS A 21 0.24 -3.32 5.30
C CYS A 21 1.19 -2.55 4.38
N CYS A 22 2.31 -2.10 4.92
CA CYS A 22 3.40 -1.43 4.20
C CYS A 22 4.60 -2.37 4.11
N ALA A 23 4.92 -2.82 2.91
CA ALA A 23 6.05 -3.72 2.66
C ALA A 23 6.79 -3.27 1.39
N ARG A 24 7.94 -3.87 1.11
CA ARG A 24 8.68 -3.64 -0.14
C ARG A 24 8.60 -4.86 -1.02
N PHE A 25 8.39 -4.61 -2.31
CA PHE A 25 8.54 -5.65 -3.31
C PHE A 25 10.00 -6.08 -3.39
N PRO A 26 10.34 -7.38 -3.30
CA PRO A 26 11.72 -7.84 -3.37
C PRO A 26 12.41 -7.43 -4.67
N GLU A 27 13.70 -7.13 -4.60
CA GLU A 27 14.52 -6.90 -5.79
C GLU A 27 14.82 -8.21 -6.53
N PHE A 28 14.85 -8.15 -7.85
CA PHE A 28 15.26 -9.25 -8.70
C PHE A 28 15.99 -8.76 -9.97
N ALA A 29 16.80 -9.63 -10.58
CA ALA A 29 17.66 -9.27 -11.69
C ALA A 29 16.89 -9.18 -13.02
N GLY A 30 15.83 -9.99 -13.15
CA GLY A 30 14.99 -10.13 -14.34
C GLY A 30 15.63 -11.00 -15.42
N TRP A 31 16.57 -11.88 -15.05
CA TRP A 31 17.32 -12.70 -16.01
C TRP A 31 16.76 -14.11 -16.16
N ALA A 32 16.13 -14.65 -15.12
CA ALA A 32 15.38 -15.89 -15.19
C ALA A 32 13.86 -15.66 -15.24
N ALA A 33 13.17 -16.55 -15.94
CA ALA A 33 11.76 -16.44 -16.25
C ALA A 33 10.83 -16.57 -15.02
N ASP A 34 11.34 -17.13 -13.91
CA ASP A 34 10.59 -17.35 -12.68
C ASP A 34 10.97 -16.41 -11.54
N GLU A 35 11.92 -15.50 -11.74
CA GLU A 35 12.37 -14.56 -10.69
C GLU A 35 11.23 -13.68 -10.20
N GLU A 36 10.41 -13.15 -11.12
CA GLU A 36 9.26 -12.31 -10.77
C GLU A 36 8.21 -13.09 -9.97
N VAL A 37 7.96 -14.35 -10.35
CA VAL A 37 7.05 -15.24 -9.60
C VAL A 37 7.59 -15.53 -8.21
N CYS A 38 8.91 -15.73 -8.08
CA CYS A 38 9.56 -15.90 -6.79
C CYS A 38 9.49 -14.62 -5.94
N ALA A 39 9.71 -13.45 -6.54
CA ALA A 39 9.62 -12.15 -5.87
C ALA A 39 8.18 -11.87 -5.39
N GLN A 40 7.18 -12.17 -6.21
CA GLN A 40 5.77 -12.06 -5.83
C GLN A 40 5.43 -12.97 -4.65
N ARG A 41 5.85 -14.24 -4.67
CA ARG A 41 5.64 -15.16 -3.54
C ARG A 41 6.32 -14.68 -2.27
N ALA A 42 7.57 -14.23 -2.36
CA ALA A 42 8.29 -13.69 -1.22
C ALA A 42 7.63 -12.43 -0.66
N PHE A 43 7.06 -11.57 -1.52
CA PHE A 43 6.25 -10.44 -1.09
C PHE A 43 4.98 -10.87 -0.36
N ASP A 44 4.24 -11.83 -0.91
CA ASP A 44 3.01 -12.35 -0.30
C ASP A 44 3.30 -13.01 1.06
N ASP A 45 4.40 -13.76 1.16
CA ASP A 45 4.87 -14.35 2.42
C ASP A 45 5.25 -13.28 3.46
N ALA A 46 5.90 -12.19 3.03
CA ALA A 46 6.24 -11.07 3.91
C ALA A 46 4.99 -10.36 4.45
N VAL A 47 4.01 -10.10 3.58
CA VAL A 47 2.73 -9.51 3.99
C VAL A 47 1.97 -10.44 4.93
N ALA A 48 1.95 -11.75 4.66
CA ALA A 48 1.35 -12.74 5.55
C ALA A 48 2.03 -12.75 6.92
N SER A 49 3.36 -12.67 6.98
CA SER A 49 4.11 -12.59 8.24
C SER A 49 3.73 -11.35 9.06
N ILE A 50 3.64 -10.18 8.42
CA ILE A 50 3.25 -8.92 9.09
C ILE A 50 1.85 -9.04 9.72
N LEU A 51 0.91 -9.65 9.00
CA LEU A 51 -0.46 -9.86 9.46
C LEU A 51 -0.50 -10.85 10.64
N LEU A 52 0.22 -11.97 10.53
CA LEU A 52 0.29 -12.98 11.59
C LEU A 52 0.96 -12.44 12.86
N ASP A 53 2.00 -11.62 12.74
CA ASP A 53 2.65 -10.95 13.88
C ASP A 53 1.70 -9.97 14.61
N ALA A 54 0.63 -9.54 13.94
CA ALA A 54 -0.43 -8.71 14.50
C ALA A 54 -1.68 -9.52 14.93
N ASP A 55 -1.57 -10.85 15.03
CA ASP A 55 -2.67 -11.78 15.33
C ASP A 55 -3.84 -11.73 14.33
N LEU A 56 -3.56 -11.37 13.07
CA LEU A 56 -4.54 -11.33 11.99
C LEU A 56 -4.34 -12.52 11.04
N ALA A 57 -5.40 -13.30 10.81
CA ALA A 57 -5.39 -14.40 9.83
C ALA A 57 -5.52 -13.84 8.40
N PRO A 58 -4.50 -13.96 7.53
CA PRO A 58 -4.54 -13.38 6.18
C PRO A 58 -5.73 -13.86 5.34
N GLU A 59 -6.12 -15.13 5.47
CA GLU A 59 -7.25 -15.74 4.76
C GLU A 59 -8.62 -15.22 5.20
N ALA A 60 -8.70 -14.58 6.38
CA ALA A 60 -9.92 -13.96 6.89
C ALA A 60 -10.08 -12.50 6.43
N LEU A 61 -9.05 -11.94 5.79
CA LEU A 61 -9.03 -10.56 5.34
C LEU A 61 -9.41 -10.45 3.86
N THR A 62 -10.17 -9.42 3.54
CA THR A 62 -10.49 -9.07 2.15
C THR A 62 -9.57 -7.94 1.70
N LEU A 63 -8.86 -8.11 0.58
CA LEU A 63 -8.10 -7.03 -0.04
C LEU A 63 -9.07 -5.96 -0.56
N VAL A 64 -8.95 -4.74 -0.04
CA VAL A 64 -9.69 -3.56 -0.49
C VAL A 64 -8.99 -2.92 -1.67
N GLY A 65 -7.67 -2.78 -1.57
CA GLY A 65 -6.86 -2.31 -2.69
C GLY A 65 -5.36 -2.34 -2.44
N GLU A 66 -4.62 -2.25 -3.54
CA GLU A 66 -3.16 -2.23 -3.59
C GLU A 66 -2.67 -0.99 -4.34
N GLN A 67 -1.61 -0.39 -3.84
CA GLN A 67 -0.79 0.57 -4.57
C GLN A 67 0.67 0.13 -4.55
N GLN A 68 1.32 0.22 -5.70
CA GLN A 68 2.77 0.09 -5.84
C GLN A 68 3.36 1.48 -6.11
N GLY A 69 4.54 1.75 -5.55
CA GLY A 69 5.15 3.07 -5.65
C GLY A 69 4.71 4.00 -4.51
N TYR A 70 4.82 5.31 -4.71
CA TYR A 70 4.67 6.29 -3.64
C TYR A 70 3.20 6.73 -3.47
N PRO A 71 2.66 6.68 -2.25
CA PRO A 71 1.32 7.18 -1.95
C PRO A 71 1.33 8.71 -1.94
N VAL A 72 0.13 9.28 -1.97
CA VAL A 72 -0.09 10.70 -1.71
C VAL A 72 0.37 11.04 -0.29
N GLY A 73 1.26 12.02 -0.21
CA GLY A 73 1.88 12.51 1.01
C GLY A 73 2.96 11.60 1.58
N ASP A 74 3.83 12.19 2.41
CA ASP A 74 5.04 11.53 2.90
C ASP A 74 4.90 10.77 4.23
N ARG A 75 3.70 10.76 4.85
CA ARG A 75 3.54 10.28 6.23
C ARG A 75 3.92 8.80 6.42
N LEU A 76 3.75 7.99 5.38
CA LEU A 76 4.14 6.58 5.37
C LEU A 76 5.66 6.38 5.32
N PHE A 77 6.44 7.42 5.04
CA PHE A 77 7.91 7.39 5.05
C PHE A 77 8.53 8.26 6.16
N ALA A 78 7.73 8.76 7.10
CA ALA A 78 8.22 9.52 8.24
C ALA A 78 9.00 8.62 9.22
N THR A 79 9.95 9.20 9.97
CA THR A 79 10.74 8.48 11.00
C THR A 79 9.85 7.86 12.09
N THR A 80 8.65 8.39 12.30
CA THR A 80 7.65 7.80 13.19
C THR A 80 6.34 7.74 12.45
N ILE A 81 5.92 6.52 12.13
CA ILE A 81 4.67 6.24 11.43
C ILE A 81 3.59 6.02 12.49
N PRO A 82 2.41 6.65 12.34
CA PRO A 82 1.33 6.44 13.29
C PRO A 82 0.84 4.99 13.20
N ARG A 83 0.62 4.33 14.35
CA ARG A 83 0.06 2.97 14.42
C ARG A 83 -1.38 2.89 13.92
N ILE A 84 -2.10 4.01 13.97
CA ILE A 84 -3.48 4.15 13.53
C ILE A 84 -3.57 5.48 12.78
N GLY A 85 -4.22 5.49 11.63
CA GLY A 85 -4.48 6.71 10.87
C GLY A 85 -5.69 6.55 9.96
N THR A 86 -6.04 7.62 9.26
CA THR A 86 -7.09 7.63 8.25
C THR A 86 -6.46 7.39 6.89
N VAL A 87 -6.75 6.23 6.30
CA VAL A 87 -6.34 5.92 4.93
C VAL A 87 -7.38 6.49 3.98
N SER A 88 -6.95 7.49 3.21
CA SER A 88 -7.71 8.05 2.09
C SER A 88 -7.34 7.27 0.83
N TYR A 89 -8.32 6.83 0.04
CA TYR A 89 -8.03 6.11 -1.21
C TYR A 89 -9.10 6.34 -2.29
N ALA A 90 -8.66 6.35 -3.54
CA ALA A 90 -9.49 6.37 -4.73
C ALA A 90 -9.13 5.14 -5.60
N TYR A 91 -10.12 4.54 -6.26
CA TYR A 91 -9.83 3.46 -7.21
C TYR A 91 -9.21 4.03 -8.47
N GLN A 92 -8.34 3.26 -9.11
CA GLN A 92 -7.84 3.59 -10.45
C GLN A 92 -8.88 3.19 -11.52
N GLN A 93 -8.83 3.83 -12.70
CA GLN A 93 -9.65 3.40 -13.86
C GLN A 93 -9.37 1.95 -14.28
N ALA A 94 -8.17 1.43 -14.00
CA ALA A 94 -7.79 0.03 -14.23
C ALA A 94 -8.66 -0.97 -13.43
N GLY A 95 -9.37 -0.50 -12.40
CA GLY A 95 -10.26 -1.32 -11.58
C GLY A 95 -9.56 -2.03 -10.43
N SER A 96 -10.34 -2.79 -9.66
CA SER A 96 -9.84 -3.54 -8.48
C SER A 96 -8.74 -4.53 -8.88
N PRO A 97 -7.67 -4.66 -8.06
CA PRO A 97 -7.49 -4.08 -6.73
C PRO A 97 -6.81 -2.70 -6.72
N TRP A 98 -6.60 -2.05 -7.86
CA TRP A 98 -5.72 -0.88 -7.93
C TRP A 98 -6.33 0.38 -7.33
N ILE A 99 -5.58 1.00 -6.42
CA ILE A 99 -5.94 2.25 -5.75
C ILE A 99 -4.79 3.26 -5.79
N VAL A 100 -5.13 4.53 -5.61
CA VAL A 100 -4.21 5.57 -5.14
C VAL A 100 -4.59 5.87 -3.70
N LEU A 101 -3.62 5.87 -2.78
CA LEU A 101 -3.83 6.03 -1.36
C LEU A 101 -3.02 7.20 -0.80
N GLY A 102 -3.45 7.70 0.35
CA GLY A 102 -2.71 8.61 1.20
C GLY A 102 -3.05 8.36 2.67
N LEU A 103 -2.19 8.81 3.58
CA LEU A 103 -2.37 8.65 5.02
C LEU A 103 -2.58 10.01 5.68
N ASP A 104 -3.72 10.15 6.38
CA ASP A 104 -4.14 11.37 7.09
C ASP A 104 -4.06 12.65 6.24
N VAL A 105 -4.45 12.52 4.98
CA VAL A 105 -4.58 13.62 4.00
C VAL A 105 -6.05 13.95 3.78
N SER A 106 -6.34 15.25 3.70
CA SER A 106 -7.67 15.73 3.32
C SER A 106 -7.97 15.47 1.84
N ALA A 107 -9.24 15.56 1.45
CA ALA A 107 -9.62 15.37 0.05
C ALA A 107 -9.00 16.42 -0.87
N ASP A 108 -8.96 17.68 -0.43
CA ASP A 108 -8.40 18.78 -1.23
C ASP A 108 -6.89 18.61 -1.41
N GLU A 109 -6.16 18.26 -0.33
CA GLU A 109 -4.72 17.95 -0.42
C GLU A 109 -4.47 16.75 -1.33
N PHE A 110 -5.30 15.71 -1.23
CA PHE A 110 -5.14 14.49 -2.02
C PHE A 110 -5.27 14.74 -3.52
N TRP A 111 -6.32 15.45 -3.94
CA TRP A 111 -6.52 15.76 -5.35
C TRP A 111 -5.53 16.82 -5.85
N ALA A 112 -5.15 17.80 -5.03
CA ALA A 112 -4.12 18.76 -5.39
C ALA A 112 -2.77 18.08 -5.68
N GLU A 113 -2.36 17.12 -4.85
CA GLU A 113 -1.10 16.40 -5.07
C GLU A 113 -1.15 15.52 -6.33
N ILE A 114 -2.28 14.87 -6.62
CA ILE A 114 -2.47 14.15 -7.89
C ILE A 114 -2.43 15.11 -9.09
N GLU A 115 -2.98 16.32 -8.95
CA GLU A 115 -2.93 17.32 -10.00
C GLU A 115 -1.52 17.87 -10.22
N ASP A 116 -0.67 17.87 -9.19
CA ASP A 116 0.70 18.41 -9.24
C ASP A 116 1.76 17.34 -9.60
N ASP A 117 1.53 16.08 -9.25
CA ASP A 117 2.45 14.94 -9.47
C ASP A 117 2.03 14.12 -10.70
N GLU A 118 2.92 14.07 -11.71
CA GLU A 118 2.66 13.35 -12.96
C GLU A 118 2.53 11.84 -12.76
N ASP A 119 3.36 11.23 -11.92
CA ASP A 119 3.33 9.79 -11.67
C ASP A 119 2.00 9.38 -11.01
N LEU A 120 1.52 10.17 -10.05
CA LEU A 120 0.22 9.95 -9.40
C LEU A 120 -0.96 10.20 -10.35
N ARG A 121 -0.84 11.19 -11.25
CA ARG A 121 -1.87 11.49 -12.25
C ARG A 121 -2.02 10.36 -13.27
N GLU A 122 -0.91 9.76 -13.68
CA GLU A 122 -0.88 8.62 -14.62
C GLU A 122 -1.55 7.36 -14.05
N LEU A 123 -1.73 7.26 -12.74
CA LEU A 123 -2.50 6.18 -12.11
C LEU A 123 -4.02 6.32 -12.35
N ASP A 124 -4.48 7.41 -12.97
CA ASP A 124 -5.88 7.70 -13.30
C ASP A 124 -6.86 7.40 -12.14
N PRO A 125 -6.66 7.97 -10.93
CA PRO A 125 -7.61 7.80 -9.83
C PRO A 125 -8.96 8.44 -10.14
N ILE A 126 -10.05 7.73 -9.82
CA ILE A 126 -11.43 8.19 -10.04
C ILE A 126 -12.16 8.51 -8.73
N PRO A 127 -13.02 9.55 -8.72
CA PRO A 127 -13.86 9.84 -7.57
C PRO A 127 -14.92 8.71 -7.36
N PRO A 128 -15.45 8.56 -6.13
CA PRO A 128 -15.17 9.38 -4.95
C PRO A 128 -13.91 8.94 -4.19
N LEU A 129 -13.26 9.89 -3.53
CA LEU A 129 -12.28 9.60 -2.49
C LEU A 129 -12.99 8.98 -1.29
N ARG A 130 -12.45 7.87 -0.79
CA ARG A 130 -12.92 7.17 0.40
C ARG A 130 -11.91 7.39 1.53
N ALA A 131 -12.38 7.46 2.76
CA ALA A 131 -11.52 7.58 3.93
C ALA A 131 -11.96 6.57 4.98
N VAL A 132 -11.02 5.76 5.47
CA VAL A 132 -11.27 4.72 6.47
C VAL A 132 -10.22 4.76 7.58
N PRO A 133 -10.59 4.62 8.86
CA PRO A 133 -9.60 4.41 9.91
C PRO A 133 -8.96 3.05 9.72
N ALA A 134 -7.62 2.98 9.76
CA ALA A 134 -6.87 1.75 9.62
C ALA A 134 -5.74 1.66 10.65
N VAL A 135 -5.44 0.44 11.08
CA VAL A 135 -4.17 0.12 11.75
C VAL A 135 -3.08 0.04 10.68
N VAL A 136 -1.95 0.70 10.93
CA VAL A 136 -0.81 0.68 10.01
C VAL A 136 0.20 -0.34 10.52
N LEU A 137 0.48 -1.35 9.70
CA LEU A 137 1.46 -2.39 9.96
C LEU A 137 2.57 -2.29 8.93
N THR A 138 3.81 -2.28 9.38
CA THR A 138 4.97 -2.10 8.51
C THR A 138 5.89 -3.30 8.59
N GLN A 139 6.53 -3.64 7.47
CA GLN A 139 7.63 -4.60 7.49
C GLN A 139 8.76 -4.14 8.44
N PRO A 140 9.56 -5.06 9.01
CA PRO A 140 10.76 -4.70 9.75
C PRO A 140 11.71 -3.82 8.92
N GLY A 141 12.33 -2.81 9.56
CA GLY A 141 13.25 -1.88 8.88
C GLY A 141 12.55 -0.79 8.06
N TRP A 142 11.24 -0.62 8.18
CA TRP A 142 10.53 0.48 7.53
C TRP A 142 10.58 1.79 8.35
N PRO A 143 10.71 2.99 7.75
CA PRO A 143 10.94 3.25 6.33
C PRO A 143 12.45 3.38 6.05
N ASP A 144 13.13 2.29 5.71
CA ASP A 144 14.47 2.41 5.14
C ASP A 144 14.33 3.11 3.78
N ARG A 145 14.58 4.42 3.73
CA ARG A 145 14.91 5.06 2.46
C ARG A 145 16.29 4.54 2.04
N PRO A 146 16.48 4.13 0.78
CA PRO A 146 17.81 3.77 0.28
C PRO A 146 18.80 4.93 0.47
#